data_AF-A0A847FMC0-F1
#
_entry.id   AF-A0A847FMC0-F1
#
_cell.length_a   1.000
_cell.length_b   1.000
_cell.length_c   1.000
_cell.angle_alpha   90.00
_cell.angle_beta   90.00
_cell.angle_gamma   90.00
#
_symmetry.space_group_name_H-M   'P 1'
#
loop_
_entity.id
_entity.type
_entity.pdbx_description
1 polymer ?
#
loop_
_entity_poly.entity_id
_entity_poly.type
_entity_poly.pdbx_seq_one_letter_code
_entity_poly.pdbx_strand_id
1 'polypeptide(L)' 'MKSYRKELWFNVPNRRGFINITPQVQEALRESGVQEGL' A
#
# COMPACT_ATOMS: atom_id res chain seq x y z
N MET A 1 17.55 -6.58 9.03
CA MET A 1 16.36 -5.73 8.86
C MET A 1 15.84 -5.94 7.45
N LYS A 2 14.61 -6.45 7.28
CA LYS A 2 14.01 -6.62 5.94
C LYS A 2 13.37 -5.29 5.54
N SER A 3 13.64 -4.82 4.33
CA SER A 3 12.96 -3.69 3.72
C SER A 3 12.11 -4.16 2.56
N TYR A 4 10.90 -3.61 2.44
CA TYR A 4 9.97 -3.92 1.38
C TYR A 4 9.37 -2.62 0.85
N ARG A 5 9.31 -2.49 -0.48
CA ARG A 5 8.76 -1.31 -1.15
C ARG A 5 7.83 -1.77 -2.27
N LYS A 6 6.60 -1.24 -2.26
CA LYS A 6 5.60 -1.43 -3.32
C LYS A 6 5.06 -0.06 -3.72
N GLU A 7 4.96 0.18 -5.01
CA GLU A 7 4.40 1.42 -5.53
C GLU A 7 2.94 1.21 -5.91
N LEU A 8 2.08 2.10 -5.44
CA LEU A 8 0.66 2.09 -5.78
C LEU A 8 0.36 3.31 -6.65
N TRP A 9 -0.06 3.05 -7.88
CA TRP A 9 -0.41 4.08 -8.86
C TRP A 9 -1.92 4.15 -9.00
N PHE A 10 -2.45 5.36 -8.99
CA PHE A 10 -3.90 5.60 -9.07
C PHE A 10 -4.21 6.63 -10.14
N ASN A 11 -5.26 6.37 -10.91
CA ASN A 11 -5.87 7.35 -11.79
C ASN A 11 -7.19 7.82 -11.17
N VAL A 12 -7.24 9.08 -10.74
CA VAL A 12 -8.45 9.68 -10.18
C VAL A 12 -9.15 10.45 -11.30
N PRO A 13 -10.35 10.04 -11.74
CA PRO A 13 -10.99 10.62 -12.92
C PRO A 13 -11.45 12.08 -12.72
N ASN A 14 -11.55 12.52 -11.47
CA ASN A 14 -11.94 13.88 -11.10
C ASN A 14 -10.75 14.60 -10.44
N ARG A 15 -10.79 15.95 -10.45
CA ARG A 15 -9.76 16.80 -9.81
C ARG A 15 -9.49 16.44 -8.34
N ARG A 16 -10.48 15.89 -7.63
CA ARG A 16 -10.37 15.41 -6.24
C ARG A 16 -11.19 14.14 -6.05
N GLY A 17 -10.67 13.22 -5.26
CA GLY A 17 -11.36 11.99 -4.86
C GLY A 17 -10.64 11.32 -3.70
N PHE A 18 -11.37 10.48 -2.96
CA PHE A 18 -10.81 9.64 -1.90
C PHE A 18 -10.79 8.19 -2.38
N ILE A 19 -9.64 7.54 -2.25
CA ILE A 19 -9.46 6.12 -2.57
C ILE A 19 -9.12 5.41 -1.26
N ASN A 20 -9.89 4.37 -0.93
CA ASN A 20 -9.54 3.50 0.19
C ASN A 20 -8.42 2.54 -0.25
N ILE A 21 -7.23 2.71 0.34
CA ILE A 21 -6.04 1.90 0.03
C ILE A 21 -5.75 0.81 1.06
N THR A 22 -6.57 0.67 2.10
CA THR A 22 -6.37 -0.32 3.17
C THR A 22 -6.17 -1.75 2.64
N PRO A 23 -6.95 -2.27 1.67
CA PRO A 23 -6.73 -3.64 1.19
C PRO A 23 -5.38 -3.81 0.45
N GLN A 24 -4.94 -2.83 -0.33
CA GLN A 24 -3.67 -2.87 -1.05
C GLN A 24 -2.48 -2.82 -0.08
N VAL A 25 -2.57 -2.02 0.99
CA VAL A 25 -1.53 -1.96 2.03
C VAL A 25 -1.47 -3.25 2.83
N GLN A 26 -2.63 -3.86 3.16
CA GLN A 26 -2.67 -5.16 3.84
C GLN A 26 -2.03 -6.28 3.01
N GLU A 27 -2.26 -6.27 1.70
CA GLU A 27 -1.59 -7.19 0.79
C GLU A 27 -0.07 -6.94 0.74
N ALA A 28 0.37 -5.69 0.64
CA ALA A 28 1.78 -5.32 0.70
C ALA A 28 2.45 -5.78 2.01
N LEU A 29 1.78 -5.64 3.16
CA LEU A 29 2.28 -6.13 4.45
C LEU A 29 2.41 -7.66 4.46
N ARG A 30 1.42 -8.40 3.97
CA ARG A 30 1.50 -9.87 3.85
C ARG A 30 2.65 -10.29 2.94
N GLU A 31 2.81 -9.65 1.78
CA GLU A 31 3.91 -9.93 0.83
C GLU A 31 5.28 -9.62 1.43
N SER A 32 5.38 -8.55 2.25
CA SER A 32 6.63 -8.15 2.89
C SER A 32 7.18 -9.19 3.88
N GLY A 33 6.29 -9.99 4.47
CA GLY A 33 6.62 -10.93 5.54
C GLY A 33 7.24 -10.28 6.79
N VAL A 34 7.08 -8.96 6.96
CA VAL A 34 7.50 -8.22 8.15
C VAL A 34 6.47 -8.47 9.26
N GLN A 35 6.93 -8.99 10.40
CA GLN A 35 6.07 -9.30 11.54
C GLN A 35 6.02 -8.15 12.56
N GLU A 36 7.14 -7.44 12.72
CA GLU A 36 7.29 -6.27 13.58
C GLU A 36 8.07 -5.20 12.81
N GLY A 37 7.54 -3.98 12.76
CA GLY A 37 8.08 -2.89 11.97
C GLY A 37 7.27 -1.60 12.15
N LEU A 38 7.67 -0.55 11.45
CA LEU A 38 7.09 0.79 11.46
C LEU A 38 6.95 1.31 10.03
#